data_AF-A0A7W0XC99-F1
#
_entry.id   AF-A0A7W0XC99-F1
#
_cell.length_a   1.000
_cell.length_b   1.000
_cell.length_c   1.000
_cell.angle_alpha   90.00
_cell.angle_beta   90.00
_cell.angle_gamma   90.00
#
_symmetry.space_group_name_H-M   'P 1'
#
loop_
_entity.id
_entity.type
_entity.pdbx_description
1 polymer ?
#
loop_
_entity_poly.entity_id
_entity_poly.type
_entity_poly.pdbx_seq_one_letter_code
_entity_poly.pdbx_strand_id
1 'polypeptide(L)'
;MIDAAGLYNDDGIDYLHKRPDELLVDIQLPPTNGWRASYQKLRRRGAFDFPVLGVAAYVRMDQPVKDRSGSHRVVSAARIVLGGIAPSPMEVQEAASALIGHPLDREHIEAAAEAAYVKARPLDNTDFVMNWRKQMTRQYTLRALEQLRSK
;
A
#
# COMPACT_ATOMS: atom_id res chain seq x y z
N MET A 1 9.81 19.05 -10.97
CA MET A 1 9.01 17.80 -10.90
C MET A 1 9.61 16.95 -9.80
N ILE A 2 8.80 16.53 -8.83
CA ILE A 2 9.23 15.65 -7.74
C ILE A 2 8.35 14.39 -7.77
N ASP A 3 8.86 13.28 -7.23
CA ASP A 3 8.04 12.11 -6.98
C ASP A 3 6.97 12.42 -5.94
N ALA A 4 5.82 11.75 -6.01
CA ALA A 4 4.72 11.95 -5.07
C ALA A 4 5.15 11.75 -3.60
N ALA A 5 6.05 10.80 -3.33
CA ALA A 5 6.61 10.59 -2.00
C ALA A 5 7.42 11.80 -1.50
N GLY A 6 8.13 12.50 -2.40
CA GLY A 6 8.94 13.66 -2.06
C GLY A 6 8.14 14.91 -1.69
N LEU A 7 6.81 14.90 -1.88
CA LEU A 7 5.92 15.97 -1.42
C LEU A 7 5.70 15.91 0.10
N TYR A 8 5.74 14.72 0.69
CA TYR A 8 5.40 14.50 2.10
C TYR A 8 6.63 14.54 3.00
N ASN A 9 6.43 15.01 4.23
CA ASN A 9 7.39 14.94 5.32
C ASN A 9 6.86 14.01 6.41
N ASP A 10 7.73 13.25 7.07
CA ASP A 10 7.34 12.41 8.22
C ASP A 10 7.30 13.23 9.51
N ASP A 11 6.50 14.32 9.48
CA ASP A 11 6.28 15.23 10.59
C ASP A 11 4.77 15.56 10.66
N GLY A 12 4.17 15.47 11.84
CA GLY A 12 2.72 15.70 12.01
C GLY A 12 2.31 17.17 11.95
N ILE A 13 3.25 18.10 12.07
CA ILE A 13 3.04 19.55 12.05
C ILE A 13 3.41 20.07 10.66
N ASP A 14 4.63 19.80 10.21
CA ASP A 14 5.18 20.26 8.93
C ASP A 14 5.17 19.12 7.89
N TYR A 15 3.99 18.59 7.60
CA TYR A 15 3.76 17.33 6.85
C TYR A 15 4.04 17.40 5.33
N LEU A 16 4.49 18.54 4.79
CA LEU A 16 4.83 18.72 3.38
C LEU A 16 6.21 19.35 3.22
N HIS A 17 6.93 18.97 2.16
CA HIS A 17 8.19 19.61 1.77
C HIS A 17 8.00 20.91 0.97
N LYS A 18 6.76 21.25 0.57
CA LYS A 18 6.50 22.49 -0.18
C LYS A 18 6.72 23.72 0.72
N ARG A 19 7.31 24.77 0.16
CA ARG A 19 7.44 26.06 0.85
C ARG A 19 6.08 26.76 0.98
N PRO A 20 5.95 27.76 1.88
CA PRO A 20 4.71 28.52 2.03
C PRO A 20 4.24 29.23 0.75
N ASP A 21 5.18 29.67 -0.10
CA ASP A 21 4.95 30.36 -1.37
C ASP A 21 4.75 29.41 -2.57
N GLU A 22 4.84 28.10 -2.36
CA GLU A 22 4.62 27.09 -3.40
C GLU A 22 3.18 26.56 -3.41
N LEU A 23 2.67 26.35 -4.63
CA LEU A 23 1.37 25.75 -4.92
C LEU A 23 1.54 24.49 -5.77
N LEU A 24 0.86 23.41 -5.40
CA LEU A 24 0.71 22.23 -6.25
C LEU A 24 -0.30 22.55 -7.35
N VAL A 25 0.15 22.60 -8.60
CA VAL A 25 -0.67 23.02 -9.75
C VAL A 25 -1.01 21.88 -10.70
N ASP A 26 -0.25 20.79 -10.70
CA ASP A 26 -0.44 19.66 -11.61
C ASP A 26 0.02 18.34 -10.96
N ILE A 27 -0.60 17.23 -11.37
CA ILE A 27 -0.23 15.87 -10.98
C ILE A 27 -0.18 15.02 -12.24
N GLN A 28 1.01 14.53 -12.59
CA GLN A 28 1.21 13.68 -13.76
C GLN A 28 1.22 12.22 -13.35
N LEU A 29 0.20 11.49 -13.78
CA LEU A 29 0.12 10.04 -13.59
C LEU A 29 0.63 9.35 -14.87
N PRO A 30 1.66 8.48 -14.78
CA PRO A 30 2.09 7.72 -15.93
C PRO A 30 1.00 6.73 -16.36
N PRO A 31 0.98 6.31 -17.65
CA PRO A 31 0.13 5.21 -18.08
C PRO A 31 0.39 3.95 -17.25
N THR A 32 -0.64 3.13 -17.07
CA THR A 32 -0.55 1.95 -16.20
C THR A 32 0.46 0.91 -16.70
N ASN A 33 0.73 0.79 -18.00
CA ASN A 33 1.83 -0.04 -18.56
C ASN A 33 1.96 -1.44 -17.92
N GLY A 34 0.83 -2.16 -17.78
CA GLY A 34 0.77 -3.51 -17.20
C GLY A 34 0.71 -3.57 -15.68
N TRP A 35 0.82 -2.43 -15.00
CA TRP A 35 0.58 -2.35 -13.57
C TRP A 35 -0.91 -2.42 -13.22
N ARG A 36 -1.19 -2.94 -12.03
CA ARG A 36 -2.52 -3.18 -11.50
C ARG A 36 -2.58 -2.67 -10.07
N ALA A 37 -3.61 -1.88 -9.77
CA ALA A 37 -3.79 -1.23 -8.47
C ALA A 37 -5.01 -1.74 -7.72
N SER A 38 -4.90 -1.80 -6.40
CA SER A 38 -6.02 -1.91 -5.47
C SER A 38 -5.83 -0.95 -4.31
N TYR A 39 -6.94 -0.50 -3.73
CA TYR A 39 -6.94 0.34 -2.53
C TYR A 39 -8.01 -0.14 -1.57
N GLN A 40 -7.60 -0.42 -0.34
CA GLN A 40 -8.49 -0.85 0.74
C GLN A 40 -8.55 0.25 1.80
N LYS A 41 -9.76 0.71 2.10
CA LYS A 41 -10.02 1.79 3.06
C LYS A 41 -10.77 1.26 4.27
N LEU A 42 -10.12 1.23 5.43
CA LEU A 42 -10.76 0.96 6.70
C LEU A 42 -11.37 2.26 7.24
N ARG A 43 -12.65 2.21 7.59
CA ARG A 43 -13.42 3.32 8.17
C ARG A 43 -14.54 2.78 9.06
N ARG A 44 -15.05 3.61 9.97
CA ARG A 44 -16.12 3.21 10.90
C ARG A 44 -17.48 3.11 10.21
N ARG A 45 -17.82 4.07 9.36
CA ARG A 45 -19.10 4.15 8.65
C ARG A 45 -18.96 3.68 7.21
N GLY A 46 -20.09 3.27 6.62
CA GLY A 46 -20.15 2.84 5.22
C GLY A 46 -19.81 3.94 4.20
N ALA A 47 -19.89 5.23 4.58
CA ALA A 47 -19.55 6.38 3.75
C ALA A 47 -19.13 7.59 4.63
N PHE A 48 -18.53 8.62 4.01
CA PHE A 48 -18.20 9.92 4.61
C PHE A 48 -17.24 9.92 5.83
N ASP A 49 -16.22 9.06 5.83
CA ASP A 49 -15.18 9.02 6.88
C ASP A 49 -13.76 9.12 6.31
N PHE A 50 -12.84 9.65 7.11
CA PHE A 50 -11.40 9.50 6.89
C PHE A 50 -10.96 8.03 7.06
N PRO A 51 -9.93 7.58 6.33
CA PRO A 51 -9.36 6.26 6.58
C PRO A 51 -8.65 6.23 7.93
N VAL A 52 -9.06 5.32 8.83
CA VAL A 52 -8.25 5.00 10.03
C VAL A 52 -7.08 4.07 9.70
N LEU A 53 -7.13 3.50 8.48
CA LEU A 53 -6.07 2.80 7.75
C LEU A 53 -6.46 2.80 6.26
N GLY A 54 -5.49 3.12 5.41
CA GLY A 54 -5.55 2.88 3.97
C GLY A 54 -4.41 1.97 3.55
N VAL A 55 -4.67 1.03 2.64
CA VAL A 55 -3.63 0.20 2.01
C VAL A 55 -3.76 0.31 0.51
N ALA A 56 -2.77 0.91 -0.15
CA ALA A 56 -2.63 0.87 -1.59
C ALA A 56 -1.64 -0.23 -1.96
N ALA A 57 -2.01 -1.10 -2.89
CA ALA A 57 -1.12 -2.09 -3.48
C ALA A 57 -1.07 -1.88 -4.99
N TYR A 58 0.13 -1.88 -5.55
CA TYR A 58 0.38 -1.71 -6.97
C TYR A 58 1.38 -2.75 -7.41
N VAL A 59 1.01 -3.62 -8.35
CA VAL A 59 1.88 -4.72 -8.81
C VAL A 59 1.91 -4.78 -10.32
N ARG A 60 3.04 -5.20 -10.87
CA ARG A 60 3.18 -5.58 -12.28
C ARG A 60 3.62 -7.03 -12.33
N MET A 61 2.89 -7.83 -13.09
CA MET A 61 3.17 -9.25 -13.23
C MET A 61 3.66 -9.55 -14.64
N ASP A 62 4.55 -10.53 -14.75
CA ASP A 62 5.01 -11.04 -16.02
C ASP A 62 3.92 -11.84 -16.75
N GLN A 63 4.25 -12.25 -17.98
CA GLN A 63 3.41 -13.18 -18.72
C GLN A 63 3.24 -14.49 -17.93
N PRO A 64 2.08 -15.16 -18.02
CA PRO A 64 1.86 -16.42 -17.33
C PRO A 64 2.92 -17.46 -17.69
N VAL A 65 3.52 -18.07 -16.67
CA VAL A 65 4.38 -19.24 -16.79
C VAL A 65 3.52 -20.48 -16.55
N LYS A 66 3.78 -21.55 -17.29
CA LYS A 66 3.15 -22.87 -17.08
C LYS A 66 4.22 -23.87 -16.70
N ASP A 67 4.03 -24.52 -15.57
CA ASP A 67 4.88 -25.62 -15.12
C ASP A 67 4.03 -26.76 -14.52
N ARG A 68 4.67 -27.69 -13.81
CA ARG A 68 4.00 -28.84 -13.17
C ARG A 68 3.00 -28.44 -12.08
N SER A 69 3.09 -27.23 -11.53
CA SER A 69 2.20 -26.70 -10.48
C SER A 69 0.97 -25.98 -11.03
N GLY A 70 0.92 -25.70 -12.34
CA GLY A 70 -0.18 -25.03 -13.01
C GLY A 70 0.28 -23.79 -13.80
N SER A 71 -0.64 -22.86 -14.02
CA SER A 71 -0.31 -21.56 -14.63
C SER A 71 -0.30 -20.48 -13.56
N HIS A 72 0.82 -19.79 -13.40
CA HIS A 72 0.98 -18.70 -12.43
C HIS A 72 1.66 -17.51 -13.09
N ARG A 73 1.53 -16.33 -12.47
CA ARG A 73 2.24 -15.11 -12.89
C ARG A 73 3.19 -14.69 -11.80
N VAL A 74 4.42 -14.37 -12.18
CA VAL A 74 5.46 -13.86 -11.28
C VAL A 74 5.31 -12.35 -11.17
N VAL A 75 5.47 -11.81 -9.96
CA VAL A 75 5.46 -10.37 -9.72
C VAL A 75 6.82 -9.79 -10.11
N SER A 76 6.86 -9.01 -11.20
CA SER A 76 8.07 -8.33 -11.68
C SER A 76 8.39 -7.04 -10.90
N ALA A 77 7.38 -6.40 -10.33
CA ALA A 77 7.49 -5.18 -9.54
C ALA A 77 6.29 -5.04 -8.61
N ALA A 78 6.50 -4.49 -7.42
CA ALA A 78 5.45 -4.23 -6.45
C ALA A 78 5.73 -2.94 -5.67
N ARG A 79 4.66 -2.29 -5.20
CA ARG A 79 4.68 -1.21 -4.21
C ARG A 79 3.49 -1.38 -3.28
N ILE A 80 3.73 -1.28 -1.98
CA ILE A 80 2.71 -1.33 -0.94
C ILE A 80 2.84 -0.06 -0.10
N VAL A 81 1.76 0.71 0.00
CA VAL A 81 1.74 1.99 0.72
C VAL A 81 0.65 1.99 1.77
N LEU A 82 1.00 2.36 2.99
CA LEU A 82 0.10 2.52 4.11
C LEU A 82 -0.27 3.99 4.30
N GLY A 83 -1.54 4.28 4.56
CA GLY A 83 -2.06 5.62 4.83
C GLY A 83 -2.90 5.65 6.11
N GLY A 84 -3.02 6.83 6.73
CA GLY A 84 -3.80 7.01 7.95
C GLY A 84 -3.24 6.25 9.17
N ILE A 85 -1.98 5.79 9.11
CA ILE A 85 -1.30 5.02 10.17
C ILE A 85 0.02 5.68 10.62
N ALA A 86 0.44 6.73 9.94
CA ALA A 86 1.65 7.51 10.14
C ALA A 86 1.38 8.97 9.73
N PRO A 87 2.26 9.94 10.09
CA PRO A 87 2.15 11.34 9.67
C PRO A 87 2.08 11.55 8.16
N SER A 88 2.72 10.67 7.39
CA SER A 88 2.74 10.67 5.93
C SER A 88 2.36 9.31 5.33
N PRO A 89 2.00 9.22 4.04
CA PRO A 89 1.88 7.94 3.34
C PRO A 89 3.22 7.20 3.35
N MET A 90 3.22 5.97 3.88
CA MET A 90 4.43 5.18 4.10
C MET A 90 4.52 4.03 3.11
N GLU A 91 5.50 4.06 2.21
CA GLU A 91 5.85 2.92 1.37
C GLU A 91 6.59 1.86 2.21
N VAL A 92 6.13 0.61 2.12
CA VAL A 92 6.68 -0.53 2.85
C VAL A 92 7.50 -1.38 1.88
N GLN A 93 8.80 -1.08 1.78
CA GLN A 93 9.70 -1.75 0.85
C GLN A 93 9.79 -3.26 1.12
N GLU A 94 9.80 -3.68 2.39
CA GLU A 94 9.87 -5.09 2.77
C GLU A 94 8.64 -5.88 2.31
N ALA A 95 7.47 -5.25 2.26
CA ALA A 95 6.25 -5.87 1.75
C ALA A 95 6.30 -6.03 0.21
N ALA A 96 6.93 -5.09 -0.49
CA ALA A 96 7.18 -5.24 -1.92
C ALA A 96 8.21 -6.35 -2.21
N SER A 97 9.31 -6.38 -1.45
CA SER A 97 10.36 -7.41 -1.58
C SER A 97 9.84 -8.82 -1.34
N ALA A 98 8.86 -9.00 -0.44
CA ALA A 98 8.22 -10.30 -0.21
C ALA A 98 7.43 -10.82 -1.43
N LEU A 99 7.11 -9.96 -2.41
CA LEU A 99 6.35 -10.32 -3.60
C LEU A 99 7.21 -10.43 -4.85
N ILE A 100 8.19 -9.53 -5.03
CA ILE A 100 8.97 -9.42 -6.25
C ILE A 100 9.78 -10.70 -6.49
N GLY A 101 9.71 -11.24 -7.70
CA GLY A 101 10.37 -12.49 -8.09
C GLY A 101 9.59 -13.75 -7.74
N HIS A 102 8.42 -13.61 -7.09
CA HIS A 102 7.59 -14.72 -6.65
C HIS A 102 6.20 -14.73 -7.31
N PRO A 103 5.50 -15.86 -7.33
CA PRO A 103 4.08 -15.90 -7.70
C PRO A 103 3.25 -15.07 -6.71
N LEU A 104 2.19 -14.41 -7.20
CA LEU A 104 1.22 -13.73 -6.33
C LEU A 104 0.27 -14.74 -5.66
N ASP A 105 0.82 -15.66 -4.88
CA ASP A 105 0.11 -16.75 -4.18
C ASP A 105 -0.16 -16.42 -2.71
N ARG A 106 -0.74 -17.38 -1.97
CA ARG A 106 -1.13 -17.19 -0.57
C ARG A 106 0.08 -16.90 0.33
N GLU A 107 1.17 -17.65 0.15
CA GLU A 107 2.36 -17.59 1.00
C GLU A 107 3.02 -16.22 0.91
N HIS A 108 3.27 -15.74 -0.31
CA HIS A 108 3.95 -14.46 -0.52
C HIS A 108 3.05 -13.27 -0.16
N ILE A 109 1.73 -13.40 -0.35
CA ILE A 109 0.75 -12.41 0.13
C ILE A 109 0.76 -12.30 1.66
N GLU A 110 0.85 -13.42 2.38
CA GLU A 110 0.94 -13.44 3.84
C GLU A 110 2.24 -12.82 4.34
N ALA A 111 3.37 -13.15 3.71
CA ALA A 111 4.67 -12.55 4.02
C ALA A 111 4.65 -11.02 3.82
N ALA A 112 4.08 -10.53 2.72
CA ALA A 112 3.93 -9.10 2.47
C ALA A 112 3.02 -8.41 3.50
N ALA A 113 1.93 -9.07 3.91
CA ALA A 113 1.03 -8.54 4.93
C ALA A 113 1.70 -8.47 6.32
N GLU A 114 2.54 -9.45 6.67
CA GLU A 114 3.31 -9.40 7.91
C GLU A 114 4.33 -8.27 7.89
N ALA A 115 5.06 -8.09 6.78
CA ALA A 115 5.99 -6.97 6.63
C ALA A 115 5.30 -5.60 6.80
N ALA A 116 4.10 -5.43 6.21
CA ALA A 116 3.28 -4.23 6.41
C ALA A 116 2.85 -4.04 7.88
N TYR A 117 2.42 -5.11 8.55
CA TYR A 117 2.09 -5.07 9.98
C TYR A 117 3.29 -4.65 10.85
N VAL A 118 4.47 -5.20 10.56
CA VAL A 118 5.70 -4.88 11.29
C VAL A 118 6.08 -3.41 11.14
N LYS A 119 5.74 -2.75 10.03
CA LYS A 119 5.99 -1.31 9.82
C LYS A 119 4.88 -0.39 10.32
N ALA A 120 3.65 -0.87 10.48
CA ALA A 120 2.55 -0.04 11.00
C ALA A 120 2.83 0.50 12.41
N ARG A 121 2.73 1.83 12.58
CA ARG A 121 2.93 2.56 13.84
C ARG A 121 1.78 3.54 14.12
N PRO A 122 0.53 3.07 14.26
CA PRO A 122 -0.58 3.96 14.59
C PRO A 122 -0.32 4.67 15.93
N LEU A 123 -0.89 5.86 16.06
CA LEU A 123 -1.01 6.59 17.33
C LEU A 123 -2.44 6.50 17.85
N ASP A 124 -2.62 6.80 19.14
CA ASP A 124 -3.93 6.86 19.79
C ASP A 124 -4.57 8.26 19.59
N ASN A 125 -4.95 8.56 18.35
CA ASN A 125 -5.42 9.89 17.94
C ASN A 125 -6.66 9.86 17.03
N THR A 126 -7.26 8.69 16.84
CA THR A 126 -8.40 8.47 15.94
C THR A 126 -9.30 7.38 16.50
N ASP A 127 -10.45 7.17 15.87
CA ASP A 127 -11.29 5.99 16.01
C ASP A 127 -10.51 4.67 16.08
N PHE A 128 -11.00 3.78 16.95
CA PHE A 128 -10.49 2.45 17.26
C PHE A 128 -9.16 2.43 18.00
N VAL A 129 -9.00 1.42 18.85
CA VAL A 129 -7.79 1.22 19.64
C VAL A 129 -6.56 1.01 18.74
N MET A 130 -5.45 1.66 19.09
CA MET A 130 -4.18 1.65 18.36
C MET A 130 -3.72 0.24 17.96
N ASN A 131 -3.74 -0.72 18.90
CA ASN A 131 -3.33 -2.10 18.66
C ASN A 131 -4.21 -2.82 17.63
N TRP A 132 -5.51 -2.57 17.66
CA TRP A 132 -6.46 -3.14 16.70
C TRP A 132 -6.21 -2.59 15.29
N ARG A 133 -5.98 -1.28 15.17
CA ARG A 133 -5.60 -0.66 13.88
C ARG A 133 -4.30 -1.25 13.32
N LYS A 134 -3.30 -1.46 14.18
CA LYS A 134 -2.06 -2.14 13.79
C LYS A 134 -2.36 -3.53 13.24
N GLN A 135 -3.14 -4.35 13.96
CA GLN A 135 -3.54 -5.69 13.50
C GLN A 135 -4.31 -5.67 12.16
N MET A 136 -5.17 -4.67 11.94
CA MET A 136 -5.93 -4.51 10.69
C MET A 136 -5.04 -4.22 9.48
N THR A 137 -3.84 -3.68 9.67
CA THR A 137 -2.86 -3.50 8.58
C THR A 137 -2.61 -4.81 7.83
N ARG A 138 -2.47 -5.89 8.59
CA ARG A 138 -2.27 -7.24 8.06
C ARG A 138 -3.46 -7.66 7.18
N GLN A 139 -4.68 -7.57 7.72
CA GLN A 139 -5.92 -7.98 7.05
C GLN A 139 -6.22 -7.15 5.79
N TYR A 140 -5.99 -5.84 5.85
CA TYR A 140 -6.23 -4.95 4.71
C TYR A 140 -5.18 -5.11 3.61
N THR A 141 -3.94 -5.46 3.96
CA THR A 141 -2.90 -5.80 2.99
C THR A 141 -3.22 -7.11 2.27
N LEU A 142 -3.65 -8.15 3.01
CA LEU A 142 -4.15 -9.40 2.42
C LEU A 142 -5.25 -9.13 1.39
N ARG A 143 -6.30 -8.39 1.79
CA ARG A 143 -7.44 -8.07 0.91
C ARG A 143 -7.02 -7.29 -0.33
N ALA A 144 -6.10 -6.32 -0.19
CA ALA A 144 -5.61 -5.53 -1.30
C ALA A 144 -4.90 -6.42 -2.34
N LEU A 145 -4.04 -7.33 -1.89
CA LEU A 145 -3.29 -8.23 -2.76
C LEU A 145 -4.15 -9.34 -3.36
N GLU A 146 -5.09 -9.91 -2.59
CA GLU A 146 -6.05 -10.89 -3.10
C GLU A 146 -6.94 -10.32 -4.22
N GLN A 147 -7.32 -9.05 -4.12
CA GLN A 147 -8.06 -8.37 -5.18
C GLN A 147 -7.23 -8.25 -6.48
N LEU A 148 -5.92 -8.12 -6.37
CA LEU A 148 -5.00 -8.08 -7.52
C LEU A 148 -4.75 -9.47 -8.11
N ARG A 149 -4.87 -10.52 -7.30
CA ARG A 149 -4.77 -11.92 -7.74
C ARG A 149 -6.01 -12.40 -8.51
N SER A 150 -7.20 -11.97 -8.09
CA SER A 150 -8.49 -12.46 -8.61
C SER A 150 -8.94 -11.81 -9.92
N LYS A 151 -8.45 -10.62 -10.21
CA LYS A 151 -8.69 -9.89 -11.46
C LYS A 151 -7.58 -10.17 -12.48
#